data_AF-A0A4P0YEX5-F1
#
_entry.id   AF-A0A4P0YEX5-F1
#
_cell.length_a   1.000
_cell.length_b   1.000
_cell.length_c   1.000
_cell.angle_alpha   90.00
_cell.angle_beta   90.00
_cell.angle_gamma   90.00
#
_symmetry.space_group_name_H-M   'P 1'
#
loop_
_entity.id
_entity.type
_entity.pdbx_description
1 polymer ?
#
loop_
_entity_poly.entity_id
_entity_poly.type
_entity_poly.pdbx_seq_one_letter_code
_entity_poly.pdbx_strand_id
1 'polypeptide(L)'
;MAPAITTPAKKNIAACERDLAASCPDRTLFRAFTSGMIIRKLQQRDGIHIDTPLQALQKLAEQGYQDVAIQSLHIINGDEYEKIVREVQSMRPRFQRLTLGAPLLSGHGDYVS
;
A
#
# COMPACT_ATOMS: atom_id res chain seq x y z
N MET A 1 -26.34 -6.90 11.97
CA MET A 1 -25.53 -7.51 10.90
C MET A 1 -25.38 -6.46 9.80
N ALA A 2 -24.25 -5.74 9.75
CA ALA A 2 -24.08 -4.63 8.81
C ALA A 2 -23.87 -5.16 7.38
N PRO A 3 -24.40 -4.50 6.33
CA PRO A 3 -24.29 -5.00 4.98
C PRO A 3 -22.83 -4.89 4.51
N ALA A 4 -22.27 -6.00 4.04
CA ALA A 4 -20.97 -6.05 3.40
C ALA A 4 -21.03 -5.30 2.06
N ILE A 5 -20.69 -4.01 2.06
CA ILE A 5 -20.60 -3.20 0.85
C ILE A 5 -19.40 -3.71 0.02
N THR A 6 -19.71 -4.58 -0.93
CA THR A 6 -18.77 -5.34 -1.75
C THR A 6 -18.59 -4.64 -3.10
N THR A 7 -17.65 -3.70 -3.18
CA THR A 7 -17.23 -3.10 -4.46
C THR A 7 -16.12 -3.97 -5.09
N PRO A 8 -16.08 -4.19 -6.42
CA PRO A 8 -15.11 -5.10 -7.07
C PRO A 8 -13.64 -4.78 -6.75
N ALA A 9 -13.29 -3.49 -6.65
CA ALA A 9 -11.95 -3.04 -6.29
C ALA A 9 -11.49 -3.52 -4.89
N LYS A 10 -12.41 -3.63 -3.92
CA LYS A 10 -12.09 -4.15 -2.57
C LYS A 10 -11.73 -5.63 -2.62
N LYS A 11 -12.37 -6.42 -3.50
CA LYS A 11 -12.08 -7.86 -3.65
C LYS A 11 -10.69 -8.10 -4.22
N ASN A 12 -10.29 -7.32 -5.24
CA ASN A 12 -9.00 -7.50 -5.90
C ASN A 12 -7.84 -7.10 -4.98
N ILE A 13 -7.96 -5.96 -4.30
CA ILE A 13 -6.92 -5.49 -3.36
C ILE A 13 -6.76 -6.50 -2.20
N ALA A 14 -7.87 -6.97 -1.62
CA ALA A 14 -7.83 -7.92 -0.50
C ALA A 14 -7.36 -9.33 -0.90
N ALA A 15 -7.42 -9.69 -2.19
CA ALA A 15 -6.81 -10.92 -2.70
C ALA A 15 -5.29 -10.76 -2.76
N CYS A 16 -4.79 -9.72 -3.43
CA CYS A 16 -3.35 -9.44 -3.52
C CYS A 16 -2.70 -9.30 -2.14
N GLU A 17 -3.36 -8.63 -1.20
CA GLU A 17 -2.87 -8.49 0.17
C GLU A 17 -2.75 -9.82 0.91
N ARG A 18 -3.71 -10.74 0.71
CA ARG A 18 -3.64 -12.08 1.31
C ARG A 18 -2.48 -12.87 0.74
N ASP A 19 -2.28 -12.80 -0.58
CA ASP A 19 -1.19 -13.53 -1.24
C ASP A 19 0.18 -12.97 -0.82
N LEU A 20 0.30 -11.64 -0.69
CA LEU A 20 1.49 -10.98 -0.15
C LEU A 20 1.76 -11.37 1.32
N ALA A 21 0.73 -11.37 2.16
CA ALA A 21 0.89 -11.78 3.56
C ALA A 21 1.25 -13.27 3.69
N ALA A 22 0.66 -14.13 2.85
CA ALA A 22 0.95 -15.56 2.85
C ALA A 22 2.39 -15.86 2.40
N SER A 23 2.94 -15.09 1.46
CA SER A 23 4.33 -15.23 1.01
C SER A 23 5.36 -14.63 1.98
N CYS A 24 4.92 -13.79 2.93
CA CYS A 24 5.75 -13.15 3.95
C CYS A 24 5.18 -13.38 5.36
N PRO A 25 5.13 -14.64 5.86
CA PRO A 25 4.45 -14.99 7.11
C PRO A 25 5.13 -14.40 8.37
N ASP A 26 6.38 -13.97 8.25
CA ASP A 26 7.16 -13.28 9.27
C ASP A 26 6.87 -11.77 9.35
N ARG A 27 6.04 -11.24 8.44
CA ARG A 27 5.73 -9.80 8.36
C ARG A 27 4.30 -9.51 8.80
N THR A 28 4.12 -8.39 9.49
CA THR A 28 2.80 -7.84 9.76
C THR A 28 2.32 -7.05 8.55
N LEU A 29 1.10 -7.35 8.07
CA LEU A 29 0.50 -6.65 6.93
C LEU A 29 -0.10 -5.30 7.36
N PHE A 30 0.26 -4.25 6.63
CA PHE A 30 -0.34 -2.92 6.75
C PHE A 30 -0.86 -2.45 5.40
N ARG A 31 -1.89 -1.59 5.41
CA ARG A 31 -2.51 -1.00 4.21
C ARG A 31 -2.39 0.51 4.25
N ALA A 32 -2.03 1.09 3.10
CA ALA A 32 -2.08 2.52 2.85
C ALA A 32 -2.59 2.81 1.43
N PHE A 33 -3.33 3.91 1.24
CA PHE A 33 -3.79 4.37 -0.07
C PHE A 33 -3.15 5.71 -0.45
N THR A 34 -2.87 5.91 -1.74
CA THR A 34 -2.31 7.16 -2.27
C THR A 34 -3.38 8.19 -2.57
N SER A 35 -4.55 7.76 -3.05
CA SER A 35 -5.63 8.66 -3.45
C SER A 35 -6.33 9.27 -2.23
N GLY A 36 -6.03 10.54 -1.95
CA GLY A 36 -6.70 11.31 -0.91
C GLY A 36 -8.22 11.41 -1.12
N MET A 37 -8.70 11.39 -2.37
CA MET A 37 -10.14 11.35 -2.66
C MET A 37 -10.78 10.05 -2.17
N ILE A 38 -10.14 8.90 -2.43
CA ILE A 38 -10.64 7.59 -1.97
C ILE A 38 -10.59 7.50 -0.44
N ILE A 39 -9.50 7.95 0.19
CA ILE A 39 -9.38 8.00 1.66
C ILE A 39 -10.52 8.81 2.26
N ARG A 40 -10.74 10.05 1.77
CA ARG A 40 -11.83 10.92 2.25
C ARG A 40 -13.20 10.28 2.02
N LYS A 41 -13.43 9.67 0.86
CA LYS A 41 -14.69 9.02 0.53
C LYS A 41 -14.98 7.83 1.44
N LEU A 42 -13.98 7.00 1.73
CA LEU A 42 -14.12 5.86 2.66
C LEU A 42 -14.37 6.32 4.10
N GLN A 43 -13.68 7.38 4.53
CA GLN A 43 -13.91 7.96 5.86
C GLN A 43 -15.32 8.54 5.99
N GLN A 44 -15.77 9.34 5.00
CA GLN A 44 -17.06 10.02 5.05
C GLN A 44 -18.24 9.06 4.88
N ARG A 45 -18.13 8.09 3.96
CA ARG A 45 -19.23 7.17 3.64
C ARG A 45 -19.29 5.96 4.59
N ASP A 46 -18.14 5.36 4.88
CA ASP A 46 -18.06 4.07 5.59
C ASP A 46 -17.48 4.23 7.01
N GLY A 47 -16.99 5.41 7.40
CA GLY A 47 -16.27 5.60 8.67
C GLY A 47 -14.90 4.93 8.72
N ILE A 48 -14.40 4.43 7.58
CA ILE A 48 -13.16 3.66 7.50
C ILE A 48 -11.98 4.62 7.37
N HIS A 49 -11.08 4.56 8.35
CA HIS A 49 -9.81 5.27 8.30
C HIS A 49 -8.77 4.44 7.53
N ILE A 50 -8.16 5.04 6.51
CA ILE A 50 -7.05 4.47 5.76
C ILE A 50 -5.94 5.50 5.72
N ASP A 51 -4.74 5.07 6.10
CA ASP A 51 -3.54 5.91 6.12
C ASP A 51 -3.03 6.20 4.70
N THR A 52 -2.36 7.34 4.53
CA THR A 52 -1.45 7.57 3.41
C THR A 52 -0.13 6.80 3.61
N PRO A 53 0.69 6.58 2.57
CA PRO A 53 1.99 5.90 2.73
C PRO A 53 2.88 6.59 3.76
N LEU A 54 2.98 7.92 3.73
CA LEU A 54 3.72 8.69 4.74
C LEU A 54 3.18 8.46 6.16
N GLN A 55 1.86 8.51 6.37
CA GLN A 55 1.24 8.27 7.68
C GLN A 55 1.51 6.85 8.18
N ALA A 56 1.39 5.86 7.30
CA ALA A 56 1.69 4.46 7.63
C ALA A 56 3.16 4.31 8.04
N LEU A 57 4.11 4.86 7.27
CA LEU A 57 5.53 4.80 7.61
C LEU A 57 5.87 5.52 8.93
N GLN A 58 5.24 6.65 9.21
CA GLN A 58 5.41 7.33 10.50
C GLN A 58 4.97 6.44 11.67
N LYS A 59 3.77 5.86 11.57
CA LYS A 59 3.24 4.92 12.58
C LYS A 59 4.13 3.69 12.75
N LEU A 60 4.65 3.13 11.66
CA LEU A 60 5.54 1.96 11.72
C LEU A 60 6.86 2.30 12.44
N ALA A 61 7.44 3.46 12.15
CA ALA A 61 8.64 3.92 12.84
C ALA A 61 8.38 4.17 14.34
N GLU A 62 7.22 4.76 14.68
CA GLU A 62 6.80 4.98 16.08
C GLU A 62 6.54 3.68 16.83
N GLN A 63 6.03 2.66 16.15
CA GLN A 63 5.84 1.30 16.69
C GLN A 63 7.14 0.49 16.77
N GLY A 64 8.26 1.04 16.30
CA GLY A 64 9.58 0.42 16.39
C GLY A 64 9.89 -0.60 15.29
N TYR A 65 9.09 -0.70 14.24
CA TYR A 65 9.43 -1.53 13.09
C TYR A 65 10.71 -1.03 12.43
N GLN A 66 11.68 -1.92 12.22
CA GLN A 66 13.00 -1.59 11.65
C GLN A 66 13.17 -2.09 10.21
N ASP A 67 12.42 -3.11 9.81
CA ASP A 67 12.46 -3.75 8.50
C ASP A 67 11.08 -3.70 7.85
N VAL A 68 10.93 -2.81 6.88
CA VAL A 68 9.66 -2.57 6.19
C VAL A 68 9.82 -2.82 4.70
N ALA A 69 8.98 -3.70 4.17
CA ALA A 69 8.84 -3.95 2.73
C ALA A 69 7.51 -3.37 2.25
N ILE A 70 7.56 -2.61 1.17
CA ILE A 70 6.41 -1.92 0.59
C ILE A 70 6.19 -2.50 -0.80
N GLN A 71 4.96 -2.96 -1.09
CA GLN A 71 4.57 -3.35 -2.44
C GLN A 71 3.48 -2.42 -2.95
N SER A 72 3.75 -1.77 -4.08
CA SER A 72 2.75 -0.99 -4.81
C SER A 72 1.85 -1.92 -5.62
N LEU A 73 0.54 -1.70 -5.57
CA LEU A 73 -0.45 -2.38 -6.43
C LEU A 73 -0.88 -1.49 -7.62
N HIS A 74 -0.15 -0.42 -7.92
CA HIS A 74 -0.45 0.43 -9.07
C HIS A 74 -0.22 -0.31 -10.39
N ILE A 75 -1.17 -0.16 -11.31
CA ILE A 75 -1.13 -0.74 -12.66
C ILE A 75 -0.37 0.17 -13.63
N ILE A 76 -0.36 1.50 -13.42
CA ILE A 76 0.29 2.44 -14.34
C ILE A 76 1.39 3.18 -13.57
N ASN A 77 2.59 3.22 -14.14
CA ASN A 77 3.67 4.09 -13.66
C ASN A 77 3.38 5.52 -14.08
N GLY A 78 3.23 6.41 -13.12
CA GLY A 78 3.05 7.84 -13.32
C GLY A 78 3.40 8.62 -12.06
N ASP A 79 2.98 9.89 -12.00
CA ASP A 79 3.29 10.82 -10.90
C ASP A 79 2.95 10.27 -9.50
N GLU A 80 1.93 9.41 -9.40
CA GLU A 80 1.53 8.79 -8.14
C GLU A 80 2.59 7.80 -7.60
N TYR A 81 3.23 7.02 -8.48
CA TYR A 81 4.30 6.12 -8.05
C TYR A 81 5.56 6.91 -7.65
N GLU A 82 5.93 7.94 -8.43
CA GLU A 82 7.06 8.81 -8.06
C GLU A 82 6.85 9.48 -6.71
N LYS A 83 5.62 9.90 -6.41
CA LYS A 83 5.29 10.47 -5.11
C LYS A 83 5.53 9.49 -3.97
N ILE A 84 5.11 8.23 -4.12
CA ILE A 84 5.41 7.17 -3.14
C ILE A 84 6.91 7.01 -2.99
N VAL A 85 7.65 6.93 -4.10
CA VAL A 85 9.12 6.79 -4.07
C VAL A 85 9.73 7.92 -3.24
N ARG A 86 9.32 9.18 -3.45
CA ARG A 86 9.83 10.33 -2.69
C ARG A 86 9.49 10.24 -1.20
N GLU A 87 8.26 9.87 -0.85
CA GLU A 87 7.83 9.68 0.55
C GLU A 87 8.59 8.53 1.24
N VAL A 88 8.82 7.43 0.51
CA VAL A 88 9.60 6.29 1.02
C VAL A 88 11.06 6.69 1.24
N GLN A 89 11.66 7.41 0.30
CA GLN A 89 13.05 7.86 0.43
C GLN A 89 13.23 8.85 1.59
N SER A 90 12.29 9.75 1.83
CA SER A 90 12.38 10.70 2.96
C SER A 90 12.29 10.00 4.32
N MET A 91 11.57 8.88 4.40
CA MET A 91 11.44 8.08 5.61
C MET A 91 12.55 7.04 5.79
N ARG A 92 13.38 6.79 4.77
CA ARG A 92 14.45 5.79 4.80
C ARG A 92 15.37 5.87 6.02
N PRO A 93 15.80 7.05 6.52
CA PRO A 93 16.67 7.13 7.70
C PRO A 93 16.02 6.65 9.01
N ARG A 94 14.69 6.43 9.04
CA ARG A 94 13.95 5.98 10.21
C ARG A 94 13.93 4.45 10.36
N PHE A 95 14.43 3.71 9.38
CA PHE A 95 14.40 2.26 9.31
C PHE A 95 15.79 1.68 9.05
N GLN A 96 16.09 0.51 9.60
CA GLN A 96 17.30 -0.23 9.24
C GLN A 96 17.22 -0.78 7.82
N ARG A 97 16.03 -1.26 7.42
CA ARG A 97 15.75 -1.71 6.06
C ARG A 97 14.39 -1.20 5.61
N LEU A 98 14.39 -0.46 4.50
CA LEU A 98 13.17 0.00 3.83
C LEU A 98 13.28 -0.35 2.35
N THR A 99 12.42 -1.25 1.88
CA THR A 99 12.39 -1.70 0.49
C THR A 99 11.06 -1.33 -0.17
N LEU A 100 11.12 -0.90 -1.42
CA LEU A 100 9.96 -0.66 -2.27
C LEU A 100 10.04 -1.61 -3.46
N GLY A 101 9.08 -2.51 -3.58
CA GLY A 101 8.96 -3.43 -4.69
C GLY A 101 8.59 -2.71 -5.98
N ALA A 102 9.05 -3.25 -7.10
CA ALA A 102 8.72 -2.72 -8.41
C ALA A 102 7.20 -2.79 -8.66
N PRO A 103 6.62 -1.81 -9.36
CA PRO A 103 5.24 -1.88 -9.84
C PRO A 103 5.03 -3.10 -10.73
N LEU A 104 3.83 -3.70 -10.66
CA LEU A 104 3.45 -4.88 -11.44
C LEU A 104 3.55 -4.69 -12.96
N LEU A 105 3.62 -3.45 -13.46
CA LEU A 105 3.72 -3.10 -14.88
C LEU A 105 4.92 -2.18 -15.10
N SER A 106 6.12 -2.71 -14.88
CA SER A 106 7.38 -1.95 -15.04
C SER A 106 8.20 -2.35 -16.27
N GLY A 107 7.75 -3.34 -17.05
CA GLY A 107 8.37 -3.72 -18.32
C GLY A 107 7.34 -3.83 -19.45
N HIS A 108 7.77 -3.56 -20.68
CA HIS A 108 7.00 -3.80 -21.92
C HIS A 108 6.65 -5.29 -22.17
N GLY A 109 6.76 -6.17 -21.17
CA GLY A 109 6.50 -7.62 -21.25
C GLY A 109 5.26 -8.09 -20.49
N ASP A 110 4.55 -7.21 -19.77
CA ASP A 110 3.32 -7.59 -19.03
C ASP A 110 2.04 -7.39 -19.87
N TYR A 111 2.19 -6.93 -21.11
CA TYR A 111 1.18 -7.15 -22.15
C TYR A 111 1.52 -8.49 -22.79
N VAL A 112 0.59 -9.45 -22.73
CA VAL A 112 0.62 -10.77 -23.37
C VAL A 112 1.15 -11.91 -22.50
N SER A 113 0.21 -12.65 -21.91
CA SER A 113 0.02 -14.09 -22.18
C SER A 113 -1.45 -14.44 -21.96
#